data_AF-A0A958AGR3-F1
#
_entry.id   AF-A0A958AGR3-F1
#
_cell.length_a   1.000
_cell.length_b   1.000
_cell.length_c   1.000
_cell.angle_alpha   90.00
_cell.angle_beta   90.00
_cell.angle_gamma   90.00
#
_symmetry.space_group_name_H-M   'P 1'
#
loop_
_entity.id
_entity.type
_entity.pdbx_description
1 polymer ?
#
loop_
_entity_poly.entity_id
_entity_poly.type
_entity_poly.pdbx_seq_one_letter_code
_entity_poly.pdbx_strand_id
1 'polypeptide(L)'
;MFNLTSSTPKTWQTVSRQADRVNAEQNVYTQPSPSAHSVRDLGGVLRERRDAMGASLAEVETATRIRQKYLAALESDDWHLLPG
;
A
#
# COMPACT_ATOMS: atom_id res chain seq x y z
N MET A 1 21.74 62.81 15.72
CA MET A 1 20.27 62.63 15.77
C MET A 1 19.79 62.29 14.37
N PHE A 2 19.06 61.17 14.28
CA PHE A 2 18.29 60.49 13.20
C PHE A 2 18.21 60.99 11.74
N ASN A 3 18.31 60.03 10.81
CA ASN A 3 17.50 59.93 9.57
C ASN A 3 17.42 58.43 9.17
N LEU A 4 16.26 57.76 9.23
CA LEU A 4 15.17 57.58 8.23
C LEU A 4 15.56 56.91 6.89
N THR A 5 15.07 55.68 6.76
CA THR A 5 14.52 54.90 5.62
C THR A 5 14.97 55.22 4.18
N SER A 6 15.29 54.17 3.42
CA SER A 6 14.46 53.78 2.27
C SER A 6 14.94 52.47 1.64
N SER A 7 13.94 51.62 1.43
CA SER A 7 13.89 50.45 0.56
C SER A 7 14.75 50.56 -0.68
N THR A 8 15.77 49.71 -0.79
CA THR A 8 16.40 49.42 -2.08
C THR A 8 15.69 48.23 -2.71
N PRO A 9 15.05 48.37 -3.89
CA PRO A 9 14.55 47.21 -4.62
C PRO A 9 15.73 46.37 -5.09
N LYS A 10 15.76 45.09 -4.72
CA LYS A 10 16.81 44.17 -5.17
C LYS A 10 16.64 43.92 -6.66
N THR A 11 17.44 44.64 -7.44
CA THR A 11 17.59 44.47 -8.88
C THR A 11 18.21 43.10 -9.17
N TRP A 12 17.64 42.39 -10.14
CA TRP A 12 18.18 41.14 -10.66
C TRP A 12 19.32 41.45 -11.62
N GLN A 13 20.54 41.61 -11.11
CA GLN A 13 21.73 41.64 -11.95
C GLN A 13 22.64 40.44 -11.65
N THR A 14 22.52 39.48 -12.57
CA THR A 14 23.58 38.69 -13.20
C THR A 14 24.77 38.29 -12.33
N VAL A 15 24.69 37.10 -11.75
CA VAL A 15 25.89 36.29 -11.50
C VAL A 15 25.93 35.17 -12.54
N SER A 16 26.78 35.33 -13.54
CA SER A 16 27.18 34.23 -14.42
C SER A 16 28.45 33.63 -13.85
N ARG A 17 28.37 32.44 -13.26
CA ARG A 17 29.50 31.50 -13.28
C ARG A 17 29.01 30.06 -13.08
N GLN A 18 29.14 29.35 -14.19
CA GLN A 18 29.20 27.92 -14.42
C GLN A 18 29.44 27.02 -13.20
N ALA A 19 28.80 25.85 -13.28
CA ALA A 19 28.99 24.65 -12.46
C ALA A 19 28.39 24.76 -11.07
N ASP A 20 27.10 24.46 -10.98
CA ASP A 20 26.66 23.21 -10.41
C ASP A 20 25.13 23.18 -10.50
N ARG A 21 24.55 21.98 -10.46
CA ARG A 21 23.12 21.77 -10.20
C ARG A 21 22.19 22.02 -11.40
N VAL A 22 22.31 21.18 -12.44
CA VAL A 22 21.09 20.78 -13.14
C VAL A 22 20.29 19.89 -12.18
N ASN A 23 19.26 20.49 -11.59
CA ASN A 23 18.10 19.87 -10.95
C ASN A 23 17.76 18.55 -11.68
N ALA A 24 17.83 17.38 -11.06
CA ALA A 24 16.95 16.94 -9.97
C ALA A 24 15.45 16.99 -10.34
N GLU A 25 15.09 16.54 -11.55
CA GLU A 25 13.69 16.23 -11.92
C GLU A 25 13.51 14.87 -12.62
N GLN A 26 14.51 13.99 -12.54
CA GLN A 26 14.28 12.57 -12.78
C GLN A 26 14.45 11.88 -11.46
N ASN A 27 13.51 12.17 -10.55
CA ASN A 27 13.31 11.36 -9.37
C ASN A 27 12.79 10.01 -9.85
N VAL A 28 13.72 9.18 -10.31
CA VAL A 28 13.58 7.74 -10.39
C VAL A 28 13.45 7.31 -8.94
N TYR A 29 12.23 7.44 -8.42
CA TYR A 29 11.81 6.66 -7.28
C TYR A 29 11.88 5.20 -7.75
N THR A 30 13.10 4.64 -7.76
CA THR A 30 13.33 3.23 -7.47
C THR A 30 12.84 3.07 -6.04
N GLN A 31 11.52 3.07 -5.90
CA GLN A 31 10.91 2.50 -4.74
C GLN A 31 11.43 1.06 -4.75
N PRO A 32 11.88 0.50 -3.61
CA PRO A 32 11.80 -0.93 -3.48
C PRO A 32 10.37 -1.28 -3.89
N SER A 33 10.20 -1.87 -5.08
CA SER A 33 8.89 -2.30 -5.58
C SER A 33 8.26 -2.99 -4.39
N PRO A 34 7.13 -2.50 -3.86
CA PRO A 34 6.60 -2.96 -2.58
C PRO A 34 6.68 -4.46 -2.67
N SER A 35 7.49 -5.01 -1.77
CA SER A 35 7.64 -6.43 -1.50
C SER A 35 6.41 -7.12 -2.04
N ALA A 36 6.58 -8.03 -2.99
CA ALA A 36 5.52 -8.90 -3.44
C ALA A 36 5.01 -9.66 -2.20
N HIS A 37 4.18 -8.99 -1.38
CA HIS A 37 2.94 -9.52 -0.90
C HIS A 37 2.26 -9.93 -2.18
N SER A 38 2.66 -11.08 -2.71
CA SER A 38 1.85 -11.89 -3.59
C SER A 38 0.53 -11.83 -2.87
N VAL A 39 -0.41 -11.07 -3.43
CA VAL A 39 -1.72 -10.88 -2.84
C VAL A 39 -2.32 -12.27 -2.93
N ARG A 40 -2.00 -13.11 -1.94
CA ARG A 40 -2.59 -14.42 -1.82
C ARG A 40 -4.01 -14.08 -1.45
N ASP A 41 -4.90 -14.41 -2.37
CA ASP A 41 -6.33 -14.30 -2.16
C ASP A 41 -6.69 -14.98 -0.85
N LEU A 42 -7.50 -14.33 -0.01
CA LEU A 42 -7.73 -14.80 1.36
C LEU A 42 -8.36 -16.20 1.33
N GLY A 43 -9.31 -16.42 0.43
CA GLY A 43 -9.93 -17.72 0.25
C GLY A 43 -8.95 -18.81 -0.16
N GLY A 44 -7.98 -18.49 -1.01
CA GLY A 44 -6.87 -19.38 -1.35
C GLY A 44 -6.06 -19.81 -0.12
N VAL A 45 -5.72 -18.85 0.74
CA VAL A 45 -4.98 -19.13 2.00
C VAL A 45 -5.79 -20.00 2.95
N LEU A 46 -7.07 -19.72 3.11
CA LEU A 46 -7.95 -20.49 4.00
C LEU A 46 -8.10 -21.94 3.53
N ARG A 47 -8.32 -22.13 2.22
CA ARG A 47 -8.43 -23.44 1.59
C ARG A 47 -7.14 -24.24 1.73
N GLU A 48 -6.00 -23.63 1.41
CA GLU A 48 -4.67 -24.26 1.55
C GLU A 48 -4.45 -24.76 2.98
N ARG A 49 -4.82 -23.97 3.99
CA ARG A 49 -4.69 -24.36 5.40
C ARG A 49 -5.64 -25.50 5.77
N ARG A 50 -6.90 -25.44 5.34
CA ARG A 50 -7.88 -26.50 5.62
C ARG A 50 -7.42 -27.83 4.99
N ASP A 51 -7.00 -27.81 3.73
CA ASP A 51 -6.52 -28.98 3.00
C ASP A 51 -5.22 -29.54 3.62
N ALA A 52 -4.28 -28.68 4.03
CA ALA A 52 -3.06 -29.10 4.73
C ALA A 52 -3.33 -29.77 6.09
N MET A 53 -4.45 -29.43 6.74
CA MET A 53 -4.91 -30.09 7.96
C MET A 53 -5.70 -31.37 7.71
N GLY A 54 -6.05 -31.67 6.45
CA GLY A 54 -6.96 -32.77 6.10
C GLY A 54 -8.37 -32.57 6.65
N ALA A 55 -8.75 -31.33 6.97
CA ALA A 55 -10.03 -31.02 7.61
C ALA A 55 -11.14 -30.82 6.57
N SER A 56 -12.31 -31.39 6.85
CA SER A 56 -13.55 -31.10 6.15
C SER A 56 -14.14 -29.76 6.58
N LEU A 57 -14.98 -29.17 5.73
CA LEU A 57 -15.72 -27.95 6.11
C LEU A 57 -16.63 -28.18 7.34
N ALA A 58 -17.10 -29.41 7.58
CA ALA A 58 -17.90 -29.75 8.75
C ALA A 58 -17.09 -29.73 10.06
N GLU A 59 -15.85 -30.20 10.02
CA GLU A 59 -14.93 -30.11 11.16
C GLU A 59 -14.54 -28.65 11.44
N VAL A 60 -14.29 -27.87 10.39
CA VAL A 60 -14.01 -26.42 10.53
C VAL A 60 -15.24 -25.66 11.06
N GLU A 61 -16.45 -26.01 10.63
CA GLU A 61 -17.69 -25.45 11.18
C GLU A 61 -17.82 -25.74 12.68
N THR A 62 -17.47 -26.96 13.10
CA THR A 62 -17.54 -27.35 14.51
C THR A 62 -16.53 -26.57 15.36
N ALA A 63 -15.32 -26.37 14.84
CA ALA A 63 -14.23 -25.64 15.52
C ALA A 63 -14.45 -24.12 15.57
N THR A 64 -14.97 -23.52 14.50
CA THR A 64 -15.09 -22.05 14.34
C THR A 64 -16.49 -21.52 14.61
N ARG A 65 -17.50 -22.39 14.60
CA ARG A 65 -18.94 -22.04 14.62
C ARG A 65 -19.41 -21.22 13.41
N ILE A 66 -18.61 -21.16 12.34
CA ILE A 66 -19.01 -20.57 11.06
C ILE A 66 -19.66 -21.67 10.23
N ARG A 67 -20.89 -21.44 9.76
CA ARG A 67 -21.62 -22.44 8.95
C ARG A 67 -20.82 -22.83 7.70
N GLN A 68 -20.85 -24.11 7.31
CA GLN A 68 -20.21 -24.64 6.11
C GLN A 68 -20.41 -23.78 4.85
N LYS A 69 -21.64 -23.28 4.64
CA LYS A 69 -21.97 -22.37 3.51
C LYS A 69 -21.06 -21.15 3.46
N TYR A 70 -20.77 -20.54 4.61
CA TYR A 70 -19.97 -19.31 4.69
C TYR A 70 -18.48 -19.61 4.66
N LEU A 71 -18.04 -20.75 5.19
CA LEU A 71 -16.66 -21.22 5.02
C LEU A 71 -16.33 -21.45 3.54
N ALA A 72 -17.24 -22.09 2.80
CA ALA A 72 -17.09 -22.26 1.36
C ALA A 72 -17.04 -20.91 0.62
N ALA A 73 -17.89 -19.96 1.00
CA ALA A 73 -17.90 -18.61 0.43
C ALA A 73 -16.60 -17.85 0.72
N LEU A 74 -16.06 -17.96 1.94
CA LEU A 74 -14.77 -17.38 2.30
C LEU A 74 -13.63 -18.02 1.48
N GLU A 75 -13.65 -19.33 1.28
CA GLU A 75 -12.64 -20.03 0.49
C GLU A 75 -12.72 -19.75 -1.02
N SER A 76 -13.86 -19.27 -1.51
CA SER A 76 -14.08 -18.88 -2.91
C SER A 76 -14.10 -17.37 -3.13
N ASP A 77 -13.80 -16.58 -2.09
CA ASP A 77 -13.87 -15.12 -2.09
C ASP A 77 -15.23 -14.58 -2.59
N ASP A 78 -16.31 -15.32 -2.30
CA ASP A 78 -17.70 -14.96 -2.63
C ASP A 78 -18.35 -14.19 -1.48
N TRP A 79 -17.98 -12.91 -1.38
CA TRP A 79 -18.42 -12.02 -0.32
C TRP A 79 -19.95 -11.78 -0.30
N HIS A 80 -20.64 -11.95 -1.43
CA HIS A 80 -22.10 -11.71 -1.53
C HIS A 80 -22.93 -12.76 -0.78
N LEU A 81 -22.35 -13.94 -0.50
CA LEU A 81 -23.01 -15.01 0.24
C LEU A 81 -22.82 -14.88 1.76
N LEU A 82 -21.92 -14.01 2.22
CA LEU A 82 -21.69 -13.80 3.64
C LEU A 82 -22.85 -13.01 4.26
N PRO A 83 -23.21 -13.31 5.52
CA PRO A 83 -24.18 -12.50 6.22
C PRO A 83 -23.58 -11.12 6.54
N GLY A 84 -24.38 -10.07 6.39
CA GLY A 84 -24.05 -8.68 6.69
C GLY A 84 -25.27 -7.96 7.25
#